data_AF-A0AAW3AUX3-F1
#
_entry.id   AF-A0AAW3AUX3-F1
#
_cell.length_a   1.000
_cell.length_b   1.000
_cell.length_c   1.000
_cell.angle_alpha   90.00
_cell.angle_beta   90.00
_cell.angle_gamma   90.00
#
_symmetry.space_group_name_H-M   'P 1'
#
loop_
_entity.id
_entity.type
_entity.pdbx_description
1 polymer ?
#
loop_
_entity_poly.entity_id
_entity_poly.type
_entity_poly.pdbx_seq_one_letter_code
_entity_poly.pdbx_strand_id
1 'polypeptide(L)'
;MLRRCWLRYCIVSTATGGSGAPPPPRKDTNDPSASKQQGRSDGRRRYRIESGYDGAKNYDERGQFFSAFLSLGIISLGCTFLFVPLYRMYCAPTGRGADPKFYTPDAAREREEQNKNYPVPKKLLKVRFLSDVGNTMPIAFVPLQKEVEVLVGEPALAFYSAYNRSNRTLLGVSSYTIAPPEVTNYLNKIQCFCFEEQRFKPHELVEMPVFFYIDRDFLNDPMVNWLDEVIVNYTFFNLEKTKDYIFRSNPR
;
A
#
# COMPACT_ATOMS: atom_id res chain seq x y z
N MET A 1 20.25 0.35 12.35
CA MET A 1 19.44 -0.70 13.02
C MET A 1 18.16 -0.90 12.21
N LEU A 2 18.28 -1.60 11.08
CA LEU A 2 17.79 -2.97 10.91
C LEU A 2 16.24 -3.04 10.99
N ARG A 3 15.54 -2.97 9.86
CA ARG A 3 15.31 -4.09 8.91
C ARG A 3 14.80 -5.40 9.53
N ARG A 4 14.16 -5.39 10.70
CA ARG A 4 13.63 -6.64 11.34
C ARG A 4 12.16 -6.66 11.79
N CYS A 5 11.32 -5.68 11.43
CA CYS A 5 9.89 -5.74 11.76
C CYS A 5 8.95 -6.10 10.60
N TRP A 6 9.43 -6.16 9.34
CA TRP A 6 8.52 -6.15 8.18
C TRP A 6 8.43 -7.47 7.37
N LEU A 7 9.10 -8.55 7.76
CA LEU A 7 9.27 -9.72 6.87
C LEU A 7 8.77 -11.07 7.41
N ARG A 8 7.73 -11.12 8.25
CA ARG A 8 7.23 -12.42 8.74
C ARG A 8 5.71 -12.62 8.86
N TYR A 9 4.87 -11.73 8.31
CA TYR A 9 3.40 -11.90 8.41
C TYR A 9 2.62 -11.82 7.09
N CYS A 10 3.28 -11.82 5.94
CA CYS A 10 2.63 -11.86 4.63
C CYS A 10 3.08 -13.05 3.80
N ILE A 11 2.89 -14.28 4.29
CA ILE A 11 2.99 -15.48 3.45
C ILE A 11 1.84 -16.44 3.82
N VAL A 12 0.89 -16.54 2.88
CA VAL A 12 -0.21 -17.50 2.71
C VAL A 12 -1.51 -17.25 3.49
N SER A 13 -2.38 -16.44 2.88
CA SER A 13 -3.81 -16.75 2.82
C SER A 13 -4.28 -16.45 1.39
N THR A 14 -4.51 -17.49 0.59
CA THR A 14 -5.57 -17.67 -0.41
C THR A 14 -5.16 -18.75 -1.42
N ALA A 15 -5.73 -19.95 -1.29
CA ALA A 15 -6.07 -20.80 -2.43
C ALA A 15 -7.04 -21.92 -1.98
N THR A 16 -8.26 -21.89 -2.51
CA THR A 16 -9.10 -23.02 -2.98
C THR A 16 -9.38 -24.17 -1.98
N GLY A 17 -10.63 -24.50 -1.60
CA GLY A 17 -11.79 -24.75 -2.46
C GLY A 17 -11.69 -26.15 -3.08
N GLY A 18 -12.42 -27.15 -2.56
CA GLY A 18 -12.46 -28.49 -3.16
C GLY A 18 -13.14 -29.58 -2.32
N SER A 19 -14.29 -30.02 -2.80
CA SER A 19 -15.19 -31.12 -2.41
C SER A 19 -14.58 -32.51 -2.17
N GLY A 20 -15.23 -33.33 -1.32
CA GLY A 20 -15.09 -34.80 -1.37
C GLY A 20 -15.65 -35.53 -0.14
N ALA A 21 -16.79 -36.20 -0.29
CA ALA A 21 -17.37 -37.13 0.69
C ALA A 21 -16.85 -38.59 0.43
N PRO A 22 -17.29 -39.62 1.20
CA PRO A 22 -16.44 -40.59 1.91
C PRO A 22 -16.17 -41.90 1.15
N PRO A 23 -15.39 -42.84 1.73
CA PRO A 23 -15.90 -44.22 1.83
C PRO A 23 -15.60 -44.98 3.16
N PRO A 24 -16.29 -46.12 3.44
CA PRO A 24 -16.18 -46.96 4.65
C PRO A 24 -15.40 -48.29 4.38
N PRO A 25 -15.55 -49.38 5.18
CA PRO A 25 -14.76 -49.79 6.35
C PRO A 25 -14.01 -51.15 6.15
N ARG A 26 -13.56 -51.77 7.27
CA ARG A 26 -13.04 -53.17 7.47
C ARG A 26 -11.50 -53.32 7.44
N LYS A 27 -10.85 -54.18 8.24
CA LYS A 27 -11.27 -55.48 8.81
C LYS A 27 -10.38 -55.88 10.00
N ASP A 28 -10.99 -56.69 10.85
CA ASP A 28 -10.52 -57.53 11.94
C ASP A 28 -9.15 -58.22 11.73
N THR A 29 -8.39 -58.47 12.80
CA THR A 29 -8.05 -59.83 13.29
C THR A 29 -6.99 -59.84 14.41
N ASN A 30 -7.37 -60.48 15.53
CA ASN A 30 -6.66 -61.51 16.31
C ASN A 30 -5.24 -61.25 16.89
N ASP A 31 -5.18 -61.15 18.24
CA ASP A 31 -4.63 -62.13 19.22
C ASP A 31 -3.35 -62.95 18.89
N PRO A 32 -2.65 -63.57 19.87
CA PRO A 32 -2.63 -63.42 21.34
C PRO A 32 -1.20 -63.52 21.95
N SER A 33 -1.15 -63.73 23.28
CA SER A 33 -0.06 -64.34 24.09
C SER A 33 0.95 -63.35 24.72
N ALA A 34 1.33 -63.46 25.99
CA ALA A 34 1.32 -64.61 26.88
C ALA A 34 1.26 -64.21 28.37
N SER A 35 0.60 -65.07 29.17
CA SER A 35 0.96 -65.58 30.52
C SER A 35 1.63 -64.61 31.53
N LYS A 36 1.28 -64.60 32.82
CA LYS A 36 1.28 -65.79 33.68
C LYS A 36 0.78 -65.45 35.11
N GLN A 37 -0.18 -66.24 35.62
CA GLN A 37 -0.26 -66.84 36.97
C GLN A 37 -0.42 -65.92 38.22
N GLN A 38 -1.20 -66.22 39.27
CA GLN A 38 -2.01 -67.38 39.67
C GLN A 38 -2.85 -67.05 40.93
N GLY A 39 -3.96 -67.77 41.14
CA GLY A 39 -4.48 -68.14 42.47
C GLY A 39 -5.57 -67.24 43.08
N ARG A 40 -6.87 -67.47 42.82
CA ARG A 40 -7.77 -68.47 43.46
C ARG A 40 -8.12 -68.12 44.91
N SER A 41 -9.37 -67.72 45.16
CA SER A 41 -10.31 -68.51 45.98
C SER A 41 -11.67 -67.80 46.14
N ASP A 42 -12.67 -68.56 45.73
CA ASP A 42 -14.09 -68.57 46.07
C ASP A 42 -14.54 -67.72 47.27
N GLY A 43 -15.61 -66.95 47.07
CA GLY A 43 -16.21 -66.11 48.08
C GLY A 43 -17.47 -65.42 47.58
N ARG A 44 -18.59 -66.15 47.57
CA ARG A 44 -19.96 -65.59 47.50
C ARG A 44 -20.08 -64.37 48.42
N ARG A 45 -20.25 -63.17 47.86
CA ARG A 45 -20.87 -62.05 48.60
C ARG A 45 -21.89 -61.32 47.73
N ARG A 46 -23.06 -61.20 48.35
CA ARG A 46 -24.31 -60.62 47.87
C ARG A 46 -24.11 -59.18 47.38
N TYR A 47 -24.76 -58.85 46.27
CA TYR A 47 -24.98 -57.49 45.81
C TYR A 47 -25.68 -56.67 46.90
N ARG A 48 -25.02 -55.60 47.36
CA ARG A 48 -25.67 -54.44 47.96
C ARG A 48 -25.54 -53.31 46.94
N ILE A 49 -26.66 -52.99 46.29
CA ILE A 49 -26.79 -51.81 45.45
C ILE A 49 -26.77 -50.61 46.41
N GLU A 50 -25.72 -49.80 46.38
CA GLU A 50 -25.80 -48.41 46.81
C GLU A 50 -25.95 -47.54 45.56
N SER A 51 -27.00 -46.74 45.57
CA SER A 51 -27.46 -45.89 44.50
C SER A 51 -26.43 -44.81 44.20
N GLY A 52 -26.01 -44.73 42.93
CA GLY A 52 -25.05 -43.75 42.45
C GLY A 52 -25.53 -42.31 42.63
N TYR A 53 -24.60 -41.46 43.10
CA TYR A 53 -24.70 -40.01 43.04
C TYR A 53 -23.37 -39.43 42.53
N ASP A 54 -22.87 -39.96 41.42
CA ASP A 54 -21.62 -39.51 40.75
C ASP A 54 -21.90 -38.80 39.42
N GLY A 55 -22.92 -37.92 39.39
CA GLY A 55 -23.27 -37.11 38.22
C GLY A 55 -22.68 -35.69 38.22
N ALA A 56 -22.12 -35.21 39.35
CA ALA A 56 -21.81 -33.79 39.53
C ALA A 56 -20.42 -33.33 39.03
N LYS A 57 -19.47 -34.26 38.82
CA LYS A 57 -18.09 -33.89 38.45
C LYS A 57 -17.86 -33.57 36.97
N ASN A 58 -18.72 -34.06 36.07
CA ASN A 58 -18.51 -33.91 34.61
C ASN A 58 -19.05 -32.61 34.01
N TYR A 59 -19.85 -31.82 34.75
CA TYR A 59 -20.33 -30.51 34.30
C TYR A 59 -19.32 -29.38 34.59
N ASP A 60 -18.43 -29.58 35.56
CA ASP A 60 -17.49 -28.55 36.03
C ASP A 60 -16.28 -28.42 35.07
N GLU A 61 -15.72 -29.52 34.57
CA GLU A 61 -14.60 -29.45 33.60
C GLU A 61 -15.01 -28.85 32.25
N ARG A 62 -16.18 -29.20 31.70
CA ARG A 62 -16.66 -28.61 30.43
C ARG A 62 -17.05 -27.14 30.60
N GLY A 63 -17.66 -26.78 31.73
CA GLY A 63 -18.00 -25.39 32.05
C GLY A 63 -16.78 -24.49 32.26
N GLN A 64 -15.70 -25.02 32.86
CA GLN A 64 -14.44 -24.30 33.03
C GLN A 64 -13.78 -23.97 31.70
N PHE A 65 -13.78 -24.87 30.71
CA PHE A 65 -13.27 -24.54 29.37
C PHE A 65 -14.10 -23.44 28.70
N PHE A 66 -15.43 -23.55 28.68
CA PHE A 66 -16.28 -22.54 28.05
C PHE A 66 -16.18 -21.16 28.73
N SER A 67 -16.11 -21.12 30.06
CA SER A 67 -15.91 -19.87 30.81
C SER A 67 -14.51 -19.27 30.63
N ALA A 68 -13.47 -20.10 30.49
CA ALA A 68 -12.12 -19.65 30.18
C ALA A 68 -12.03 -19.03 28.77
N PHE A 69 -12.65 -19.64 27.75
CA PHE A 69 -12.68 -19.07 26.40
C PHE A 69 -13.49 -17.77 26.33
N LEU A 70 -14.61 -17.70 27.06
CA LEU A 70 -15.42 -16.48 27.13
C LEU A 70 -14.66 -15.32 27.78
N SER A 71 -13.96 -15.58 28.89
CA SER A 71 -13.16 -14.55 29.59
C SER A 71 -11.98 -14.06 28.73
N LEU A 72 -11.29 -14.97 28.04
CA LEU A 72 -10.21 -14.62 27.11
C LEU A 72 -10.73 -13.76 25.93
N GLY A 73 -11.92 -14.07 25.41
CA GLY A 73 -12.57 -13.30 24.36
C GLY A 73 -12.90 -11.86 24.78
N ILE A 74 -13.44 -11.68 25.99
CA ILE A 74 -13.77 -10.36 26.53
C ILE A 74 -12.49 -9.53 26.76
N ILE A 75 -11.43 -10.14 27.29
CA ILE A 75 -10.14 -9.47 27.50
C ILE A 75 -9.52 -9.04 26.16
N SER A 76 -9.55 -9.91 25.14
CA SER A 76 -9.03 -9.61 23.80
C SER A 76 -9.75 -8.41 23.15
N LEU A 77 -11.09 -8.38 23.26
CA LEU A 77 -11.90 -7.27 22.76
C LEU A 77 -11.60 -5.97 23.52
N GLY A 78 -11.46 -6.05 24.85
CA GLY A 78 -11.08 -4.90 25.68
C GLY A 78 -9.71 -4.33 25.31
N CYS A 79 -8.70 -5.19 25.13
CA CYS A 79 -7.36 -4.78 24.71
C CYS A 79 -7.37 -4.10 23.33
N THR A 80 -8.17 -4.61 22.39
CA THR A 80 -8.26 -4.03 21.04
C THR A 80 -8.89 -2.64 21.08
N PHE A 81 -9.95 -2.45 21.88
CA PHE A 81 -10.58 -1.14 22.05
C PHE A 81 -9.70 -0.13 22.81
N LEU A 82 -8.91 -0.60 23.78
CA LEU A 82 -8.03 0.25 24.59
C LEU A 82 -6.72 0.62 23.87
N PHE A 83 -6.28 -0.19 22.91
CA PHE A 83 -5.07 0.09 22.12
C PHE A 83 -5.20 1.38 21.29
N VAL A 84 -6.39 1.68 20.76
CA VAL A 84 -6.64 2.89 19.96
C VAL A 84 -6.37 4.18 20.75
N PRO A 85 -7.00 4.45 21.92
CA PRO A 85 -6.71 5.66 22.69
C PRO A 85 -5.29 5.67 23.28
N LEU A 86 -4.71 4.51 23.64
CA LEU A 86 -3.32 4.43 24.10
C LEU A 86 -2.35 4.86 23.00
N TYR A 87 -2.55 4.37 21.77
CA TYR A 87 -1.77 4.79 20.61
C TYR A 87 -1.87 6.31 20.37
N ARG A 88 -3.07 6.89 20.53
CA ARG A 88 -3.27 8.35 20.44
C ARG A 88 -2.44 9.12 21.46
N MET A 89 -2.42 8.68 22.71
CA MET A 89 -1.69 9.39 23.77
C MET A 89 -0.18 9.42 23.54
N TYR A 90 0.40 8.36 22.97
CA TYR A 90 1.83 8.28 22.69
C TYR A 90 2.22 8.83 21.30
N CYS A 91 1.39 8.65 20.28
CA CYS A 91 1.71 9.05 18.90
C CYS A 91 1.22 10.46 18.52
N ALA A 92 0.17 11.01 19.15
CA ALA A 92 -0.27 12.39 18.91
C ALA A 92 0.81 13.44 19.23
N PRO A 93 1.53 13.39 20.37
CA PRO A 93 2.55 14.40 20.67
C PRO A 93 3.80 14.28 19.80
N THR A 94 4.04 13.11 19.19
CA THR A 94 5.21 12.88 18.32
C THR A 94 4.93 13.14 16.84
N GLY A 95 3.69 13.49 16.47
CA GLY A 95 3.30 13.95 15.12
C GLY A 95 3.43 12.90 14.01
N ARG A 96 3.61 11.62 14.34
CA ARG A 96 3.84 10.52 13.36
C ARG A 96 2.68 9.54 13.21
N GLY A 97 1.52 9.82 13.81
CA GLY A 97 0.30 9.03 13.67
C GLY A 97 -0.84 9.88 13.13
N ALA A 98 -1.61 9.38 12.17
CA ALA A 98 -2.75 10.09 11.61
C ALA A 98 -3.87 10.23 12.65
N ASP A 99 -3.92 11.35 13.37
CA ASP A 99 -5.09 11.74 14.16
C ASP A 99 -6.23 12.25 13.27
N PRO A 100 -7.47 11.77 13.40
CA PRO A 100 -8.67 12.45 12.91
C PRO A 100 -8.88 13.87 13.45
N LYS A 101 -8.10 14.33 14.44
CA LYS A 101 -8.04 15.76 14.80
C LYS A 101 -7.34 16.60 13.71
N PHE A 102 -6.54 15.99 12.84
CA PHE A 102 -6.03 16.65 11.63
C PHE A 102 -7.12 16.90 10.57
N TYR A 103 -8.34 16.41 10.77
CA TYR A 103 -9.51 16.63 9.91
C TYR A 103 -10.66 17.32 10.68
N THR A 104 -10.36 18.09 11.72
CA THR A 104 -11.33 19.03 12.31
C THR A 104 -11.08 20.43 11.76
N PRO A 105 -12.13 21.26 11.60
CA PRO A 105 -11.99 22.62 11.06
C PRO A 105 -11.01 23.48 11.88
N ASP A 106 -10.84 23.21 13.17
CA ASP A 106 -9.92 23.95 14.05
C ASP A 106 -8.43 23.71 13.72
N ALA A 107 -8.05 22.49 13.33
CA ALA A 107 -6.68 22.18 12.91
C ALA A 107 -6.34 22.77 11.52
N ALA A 108 -7.36 22.96 10.66
CA ALA A 108 -7.20 23.69 9.41
C ALA A 108 -6.94 25.18 9.67
N ARG A 109 -7.63 25.77 10.66
CA ARG A 109 -7.42 27.17 11.08
C ARG A 109 -6.05 27.40 11.71
N GLU A 110 -5.56 26.48 12.56
CA GLU A 110 -4.18 26.56 13.09
C GLU A 110 -3.12 26.46 11.97
N ARG A 111 -3.36 25.69 10.90
CA ARG A 111 -2.50 25.70 9.71
C ARG A 111 -2.57 27.01 8.94
N GLU A 112 -3.75 27.60 8.77
CA GLU A 112 -3.89 28.92 8.14
C GLU A 112 -3.21 30.03 8.96
N GLU A 113 -3.29 29.95 10.29
CA GLU A 113 -2.65 30.91 11.21
C GLU A 113 -1.13 30.71 11.28
N GLN A 114 -0.64 29.47 11.29
CA GLN A 114 0.81 29.18 11.14
C GLN A 114 1.35 29.64 9.78
N ASN A 115 0.56 29.50 8.70
CA ASN A 115 0.90 30.02 7.38
C ASN A 115 0.94 31.56 7.33
N LYS A 116 0.21 32.25 8.21
CA LYS A 116 0.26 33.72 8.34
C LYS A 116 1.45 34.22 9.15
N ASN A 117 1.87 33.47 10.18
CA ASN A 117 2.93 33.88 11.10
C ASN A 117 4.36 33.56 10.62
N TYR A 118 4.52 32.72 9.60
CA TYR A 118 5.80 32.58 8.91
C TYR A 118 5.81 33.55 7.72
N PRO A 119 6.65 34.60 7.68
CA PRO A 119 6.91 35.30 6.43
C PRO A 119 7.57 34.28 5.51
N VAL A 120 6.75 33.61 4.70
CA VAL A 120 7.22 32.57 3.78
C VAL A 120 8.23 33.25 2.88
N PRO A 121 9.50 32.80 2.85
CA PRO A 121 10.47 33.37 1.92
C PRO A 121 9.94 33.11 0.51
N LYS A 122 9.48 34.15 -0.16
CA LYS A 122 9.00 34.05 -1.53
C LYS A 122 10.22 34.01 -2.44
N LYS A 123 10.70 32.81 -2.73
CA LYS A 123 11.72 32.61 -3.76
C LYS A 123 11.02 32.39 -5.10
N LEU A 124 11.44 33.17 -6.10
CA LEU A 124 11.07 32.96 -7.48
C LEU A 124 12.01 31.91 -8.07
N LEU A 125 11.45 30.86 -8.66
CA LEU A 125 12.22 29.79 -9.31
C LEU A 125 11.90 29.77 -10.80
N LYS A 126 12.93 29.67 -11.64
CA LYS A 126 12.78 29.48 -13.08
C LYS A 126 12.66 28.02 -13.39
N VAL A 127 11.52 27.61 -13.95
CA VAL A 127 11.32 26.24 -14.43
C VAL A 127 11.44 26.25 -15.94
N ARG A 128 12.45 25.54 -16.46
CA ARG A 128 12.63 25.33 -17.90
C ARG A 128 12.02 24.01 -18.32
N PHE A 129 11.25 24.05 -19.39
CA PHE A 129 10.58 22.91 -19.96
C PHE A 129 11.29 22.45 -21.23
N LEU A 130 11.74 21.20 -21.20
CA LEU A 130 12.32 20.53 -22.36
C LEU A 130 11.38 19.42 -22.84
N SER A 131 11.50 19.10 -24.12
CA SER A 131 10.75 18.06 -24.80
C SER A 131 11.68 17.24 -25.66
N ASP A 132 11.56 15.93 -25.58
CA ASP A 132 12.27 14.97 -26.41
C ASP A 132 11.32 13.86 -26.89
N VAL A 133 11.66 13.21 -27.99
CA VAL A 133 10.88 12.14 -28.60
C VAL A 133 11.77 10.93 -28.82
N GLY A 134 11.60 9.92 -27.98
CA GLY A 134 12.24 8.62 -28.07
C GLY A 134 11.66 7.74 -29.19
N ASN A 135 12.44 6.72 -29.57
CA ASN A 135 12.06 5.64 -30.49
C ASN A 135 11.63 6.07 -31.91
N THR A 136 12.06 7.24 -32.41
CA THR A 136 11.73 7.75 -33.77
C THR A 136 10.22 7.79 -34.03
N MET A 137 9.43 8.10 -33.01
CA MET A 137 7.98 8.27 -33.14
C MET A 137 7.69 9.50 -34.01
N PRO A 138 6.80 9.43 -35.02
CA PRO A 138 6.48 10.55 -35.91
C PRO A 138 5.51 11.55 -35.24
N ILE A 139 5.80 11.95 -34.01
CA ILE A 139 5.05 12.94 -33.24
C ILE A 139 5.91 14.19 -33.07
N ALA A 140 5.32 15.37 -33.24
CA ALA A 140 5.95 16.63 -32.87
C ALA A 140 5.49 17.00 -31.47
N PHE A 141 6.41 16.89 -30.52
CA PHE A 141 6.15 17.21 -29.12
C PHE A 141 6.98 18.42 -28.72
N VAL A 142 6.31 19.50 -28.30
CA VAL A 142 6.94 20.77 -27.96
C VAL A 142 6.26 21.41 -26.76
N PRO A 143 7.01 22.07 -25.85
CA PRO A 143 6.42 22.90 -24.82
C PRO A 143 5.87 24.18 -25.44
N LEU A 144 4.70 24.63 -24.98
CA LEU A 144 4.15 25.94 -25.37
C LEU A 144 4.89 27.08 -24.64
N GLN A 145 5.29 26.85 -23.38
CA GLN A 145 6.13 27.74 -22.60
C GLN A 145 7.48 27.08 -22.35
N LYS A 146 8.57 27.66 -22.86
CA LYS A 146 9.92 27.13 -22.61
C LYS A 146 10.40 27.37 -21.18
N GLU A 147 9.98 28.48 -20.58
CA GLU A 147 10.39 28.92 -19.25
C GLU A 147 9.21 29.58 -18.55
N VAL A 148 9.03 29.28 -17.26
CA VAL A 148 8.03 29.91 -16.40
C VAL A 148 8.68 30.24 -15.06
N GLU A 149 8.45 31.44 -14.58
CA GLU A 149 8.83 31.86 -13.23
C GLU A 149 7.69 31.53 -12.26
N VAL A 150 7.97 30.72 -11.26
CA VAL A 150 6.99 30.25 -10.28
C VAL A 150 7.46 30.59 -8.87
N LEU A 151 6.52 30.93 -8.00
CA LEU A 151 6.81 31.11 -6.59
C LEU A 151 6.80 29.77 -5.88
N VAL A 152 7.80 29.54 -5.01
CA VAL A 152 7.86 28.31 -4.21
C VAL A 152 6.61 28.21 -3.32
N GLY A 153 5.96 27.05 -3.35
CA GLY A 153 4.70 26.78 -2.64
C GLY A 153 3.44 27.23 -3.37
N GLU A 154 3.54 27.87 -4.53
CA GLU A 154 2.39 28.21 -5.37
C GLU A 154 2.23 27.21 -6.51
N PRO A 155 0.99 26.79 -6.82
CA PRO A 155 0.73 25.93 -7.95
C PRO A 155 0.90 26.67 -9.28
N ALA A 156 1.52 25.99 -10.25
CA ALA A 156 1.72 26.50 -11.59
C ALA A 156 1.25 25.48 -12.64
N LEU A 157 0.93 26.01 -13.82
CA LEU A 157 0.45 25.22 -14.94
C LEU A 157 1.28 25.53 -16.18
N ALA A 158 1.75 24.47 -16.83
CA ALA A 158 2.47 24.54 -18.10
C ALA A 158 1.77 23.66 -19.12
N PHE A 159 1.86 24.02 -20.40
CA PHE A 159 1.22 23.27 -21.46
C PHE A 159 2.26 22.72 -22.44
N TYR A 160 2.00 21.50 -22.89
CA TYR A 160 2.70 20.89 -24.01
C TYR A 160 1.75 20.65 -25.18
N SER A 161 2.29 20.76 -26.39
CA SER A 161 1.58 20.45 -27.62
C SER A 161 2.17 19.20 -28.25
N ALA A 162 1.30 18.24 -28.57
CA ALA A 162 1.65 17.01 -29.27
C ALA A 162 0.85 16.90 -30.57
N TYR A 163 1.57 16.81 -31.70
CA TYR A 163 0.96 16.68 -33.02
C TYR A 163 1.39 15.39 -33.71
N ASN A 164 0.44 14.55 -34.11
CA ASN A 164 0.71 13.35 -34.89
C ASN A 164 0.95 13.70 -36.37
N ARG A 165 2.18 13.53 -36.85
CA ARG A 165 2.54 13.78 -38.27
C ARG A 165 2.23 12.62 -39.19
N SER A 166 1.78 11.48 -38.66
CA SER A 166 1.55 10.26 -39.42
C SER A 166 0.08 10.02 -39.75
N ASN A 167 -0.16 9.18 -40.75
CA ASN A 167 -1.51 8.79 -41.19
C ASN A 167 -2.07 7.63 -40.36
N ARG A 168 -1.35 7.18 -39.32
CA ARG A 168 -1.78 6.09 -38.43
C ARG A 168 -2.04 6.61 -37.04
N THR A 169 -2.89 5.90 -36.30
CA THR A 169 -2.99 6.12 -34.86
C THR A 169 -1.63 5.80 -34.24
N LEU A 170 -1.18 6.60 -33.28
CA LEU A 170 0.02 6.32 -32.50
C LEU A 170 -0.37 6.09 -31.04
N LEU A 171 0.27 5.10 -30.41
CA LEU A 171 0.20 4.88 -28.97
C LEU A 171 1.54 5.22 -28.34
N GLY A 172 1.53 6.13 -27.37
CA GLY A 172 2.73 6.56 -26.67
C GLY A 172 2.54 6.62 -25.17
N VAL A 173 3.65 6.48 -24.45
CA VAL A 173 3.76 6.84 -23.03
C VAL A 173 4.87 7.86 -22.91
N SER A 174 4.75 8.81 -22.01
CA SER A 174 5.84 9.74 -21.74
C SER A 174 6.57 9.36 -20.47
N SER A 175 7.76 9.88 -20.27
CA SER A 175 8.44 9.87 -18.99
C SER A 175 9.07 11.23 -18.77
N TYR A 176 9.41 11.55 -17.53
CA TYR A 176 10.04 12.80 -17.21
C TYR A 176 11.30 12.60 -16.40
N THR A 177 12.21 13.55 -16.55
CA THR A 177 13.41 13.68 -15.73
C THR A 177 13.51 15.12 -15.25
N ILE A 178 14.05 15.30 -14.04
CA ILE A 178 14.26 16.60 -13.42
C ILE A 178 15.75 16.77 -13.23
N ALA A 179 16.27 17.95 -13.58
CA ALA A 179 17.64 18.32 -13.34
C ALA A 179 17.72 19.65 -12.59
N PRO A 180 18.59 19.73 -11.55
CA PRO A 180 19.41 18.65 -11.02
C PRO A 180 18.59 17.70 -10.10
N PRO A 181 19.05 16.46 -9.90
CA PRO A 181 18.25 15.38 -9.32
C PRO A 181 17.84 15.63 -7.85
N GLU A 182 18.60 16.44 -7.12
CA GLU A 182 18.33 16.78 -5.72
C GLU A 182 16.97 17.48 -5.56
N VAL A 183 16.54 18.23 -6.57
CA VAL A 183 15.25 18.97 -6.55
C VAL A 183 14.05 18.04 -6.77
N THR A 184 14.26 16.83 -7.29
CA THR A 184 13.19 15.88 -7.64
C THR A 184 12.24 15.61 -6.48
N ASN A 185 12.76 15.57 -5.25
CA ASN A 185 11.95 15.28 -4.05
C ASN A 185 11.06 16.44 -3.61
N TYR A 186 11.33 17.65 -4.08
CA TYR A 186 10.57 18.86 -3.75
C TYR A 186 9.56 19.25 -4.83
N LEU A 187 9.66 18.64 -6.02
CA LEU A 187 8.75 18.92 -7.13
C LEU A 187 7.60 17.92 -7.10
N ASN A 188 6.46 18.38 -6.61
CA ASN A 188 5.23 17.59 -6.58
C ASN A 188 4.43 17.80 -7.86
N LYS A 189 4.42 16.76 -8.70
CA LYS A 189 3.59 16.69 -9.90
C LYS A 189 2.21 16.22 -9.51
N ILE A 190 1.24 17.13 -9.50
CA ILE A 190 -0.13 16.81 -9.11
C ILE A 190 -0.83 16.06 -10.26
N GLN A 191 -0.59 16.46 -11.51
CA GLN A 191 -1.17 15.80 -12.68
C GLN A 191 -0.14 15.72 -13.81
N CYS A 192 0.09 14.49 -14.30
CA CYS A 192 0.97 14.26 -15.44
C CYS A 192 0.48 13.14 -16.36
N PHE A 193 0.54 13.37 -17.68
CA PHE A 193 0.41 12.35 -18.74
C PHE A 193 1.57 11.33 -18.78
N CYS A 194 2.48 11.40 -17.79
CA CYS A 194 3.71 10.62 -17.63
C CYS A 194 3.51 9.11 -17.50
N PHE A 195 2.32 8.63 -17.15
CA PHE A 195 2.11 7.22 -16.84
C PHE A 195 0.87 6.64 -17.50
N GLU A 196 0.20 7.43 -18.33
CA GLU A 196 -1.01 7.02 -19.02
C GLU A 196 -0.72 6.82 -20.50
N GLU A 197 -1.30 5.76 -21.07
CA GLU A 197 -1.22 5.51 -22.50
C GLU A 197 -1.99 6.60 -23.25
N GLN A 198 -1.27 7.39 -24.05
CA GLN A 198 -1.84 8.42 -24.89
C GLN A 198 -2.04 7.88 -26.31
N ARG A 199 -3.28 7.98 -26.79
CA ARG A 199 -3.67 7.59 -28.14
C ARG A 199 -3.86 8.84 -28.99
N PHE A 200 -3.03 9.01 -30.01
CA PHE A 200 -3.13 10.12 -30.96
C PHE A 200 -3.70 9.62 -32.27
N LYS A 201 -4.82 10.18 -32.72
CA LYS A 201 -5.37 9.91 -34.06
C LYS A 201 -4.46 10.52 -35.14
N PRO A 202 -4.58 10.07 -36.40
CA PRO A 202 -3.87 10.69 -37.51
C PRO A 202 -4.11 12.20 -37.57
N HIS A 203 -3.05 12.99 -37.71
CA HIS A 203 -3.11 14.47 -37.80
C HIS A 203 -3.81 15.17 -36.63
N GLU A 204 -3.91 14.52 -35.48
CA GLU A 204 -4.49 15.13 -34.29
C GLU A 204 -3.45 15.98 -33.56
N LEU A 205 -3.89 17.17 -33.15
CA LEU A 205 -3.18 18.07 -32.24
C LEU A 205 -3.83 17.95 -30.86
N VAL A 206 -3.05 17.62 -29.85
CA VAL A 206 -3.51 17.50 -28.46
C VAL A 206 -2.69 18.43 -27.58
N GLU A 207 -3.39 19.21 -26.76
CA GLU A 207 -2.77 20.02 -25.71
C GLU A 207 -2.81 19.24 -24.39
N MET A 208 -1.64 19.11 -23.77
CA MET A 208 -1.46 18.34 -22.55
C MET A 208 -1.03 19.28 -21.42
N PRO A 209 -1.94 19.62 -20.50
CA PRO A 209 -1.60 20.44 -19.34
C PRO A 209 -0.78 19.62 -18.33
N VAL A 210 0.19 20.27 -17.71
CA VAL A 210 0.98 19.75 -16.59
C VAL A 210 0.79 20.68 -15.40
N PHE A 211 0.28 20.13 -14.31
CA PHE A 211 0.06 20.86 -13.07
C PHE A 211 1.07 20.43 -12.02
N PHE A 212 1.85 21.39 -11.53
CA PHE A 212 2.95 21.14 -10.61
C PHE A 212 3.11 22.29 -9.61
N TYR A 213 3.80 21.99 -8.51
CA TYR A 213 4.24 22.99 -7.54
C TYR A 213 5.55 22.52 -6.90
N ILE A 214 6.29 23.46 -6.32
CA ILE A 214 7.52 23.18 -5.58
C ILE A 214 7.22 23.34 -4.09
N ASP A 215 7.56 22.32 -3.30
CA ASP A 215 7.37 22.32 -1.86
C ASP A 215 8.21 23.40 -1.18
N ARG A 216 7.66 23.99 -0.10
CA ARG A 216 8.34 25.04 0.68
C ARG A 216 9.61 24.55 1.38
N ASP A 217 9.72 23.25 1.63
CA ASP A 217 10.89 22.64 2.24
C ASP A 217 12.16 22.82 1.38
N PHE A 218 12.02 23.13 0.09
CA PHE A 218 13.11 23.54 -0.80
C PHE A 218 13.90 24.74 -0.24
N LEU A 219 13.26 25.66 0.48
CA LEU A 219 13.89 26.86 1.04
C LEU A 219 14.74 26.54 2.28
N ASN A 220 14.38 25.47 2.99
CA ASN A 220 15.02 25.08 4.25
C ASN A 220 16.24 24.19 4.04
N ASP A 221 16.37 23.55 2.87
CA ASP A 221 17.49 22.67 2.57
C ASP A 221 18.67 23.44 1.94
N PRO A 222 19.83 23.54 2.63
CA PRO A 222 21.01 24.21 2.10
C PRO A 222 21.60 23.56 0.84
N MET A 223 21.27 22.31 0.53
CA MET A 223 21.76 21.64 -0.68
C MET A 223 21.04 22.09 -1.95
N VAL A 224 19.81 22.58 -1.85
CA VAL A 224 18.99 22.97 -3.01
C VAL A 224 18.55 24.43 -3.00
N ASN A 225 18.56 25.11 -1.85
CA ASN A 225 18.07 26.48 -1.71
C ASN A 225 18.82 27.51 -2.58
N TRP A 226 20.03 27.20 -3.05
CA TRP A 226 20.85 28.06 -3.90
C TRP A 226 20.47 27.98 -5.38
N LEU A 227 19.67 26.98 -5.78
CA LEU A 227 19.25 26.84 -7.16
C LEU A 227 18.15 27.83 -7.50
N ASP A 228 18.35 28.59 -8.57
CA ASP A 228 17.34 29.50 -9.13
C ASP A 228 16.64 28.91 -10.36
N GLU A 229 17.16 27.79 -10.87
CA GLU A 229 16.68 27.16 -12.10
C GLU A 229 16.48 25.65 -11.91
N VAL A 230 15.36 25.14 -12.41
CA VAL A 230 15.04 23.71 -12.48
C VAL A 230 14.63 23.37 -13.89
N ILE A 231 15.21 22.29 -14.42
CA ILE A 231 14.89 21.81 -15.76
C ILE A 231 14.01 20.58 -15.62
N VAL A 232 12.85 20.61 -16.28
CA VAL A 232 11.94 19.48 -16.38
C VAL A 232 11.93 19.02 -17.83
N ASN A 233 12.53 17.86 -18.09
CA ASN A 233 12.57 17.27 -19.41
C ASN A 233 11.53 16.16 -19.53
N TYR A 234 10.71 16.24 -20.58
CA TYR A 234 9.70 15.24 -20.92
C TYR A 234 10.10 14.50 -22.19
N THR A 235 10.11 13.17 -22.13
CA THR A 235 10.44 12.32 -23.28
C THR A 235 9.26 11.42 -23.63
N PHE A 236 8.80 11.45 -24.88
CA PHE A 236 7.77 10.53 -25.37
C PHE A 236 8.36 9.26 -25.94
N PHE A 237 7.79 8.11 -25.60
CA PHE A 237 8.18 6.79 -26.10
C PHE A 237 7.02 6.11 -26.81
N ASN A 238 7.31 5.44 -27.92
CA ASN A 238 6.33 4.67 -28.68
C ASN A 238 6.06 3.31 -28.00
N LEU A 239 4.78 3.01 -27.72
CA LEU A 239 4.34 1.75 -27.11
C LEU A 239 4.03 0.64 -28.13
N GLU A 240 3.71 0.97 -29.39
CA GLU A 240 3.32 0.00 -30.42
C GLU A 240 4.42 -1.06 -30.61
N LYS A 241 5.67 -0.62 -30.75
CA LYS A 241 6.82 -1.54 -30.93
C LYS A 241 7.10 -2.40 -29.70
N THR A 242 6.84 -1.86 -28.50
CA THR A 242 7.20 -2.52 -27.23
C THR A 242 6.19 -3.61 -26.85
N LYS A 243 4.89 -3.37 -27.10
CA LYS A 243 3.83 -4.34 -26.81
C LYS A 243 3.98 -5.61 -27.64
N ASP A 244 4.36 -5.47 -28.90
CA ASP A 244 4.63 -6.59 -29.79
C ASP A 244 5.81 -7.45 -29.32
N TYR A 245 6.83 -6.84 -28.70
CA TYR A 245 7.99 -7.57 -28.18
C TYR A 245 7.66 -8.38 -26.92
N ILE A 246 6.96 -7.78 -25.95
CA ILE A 246 6.59 -8.45 -24.70
C ILE A 246 5.63 -9.62 -24.97
N PHE A 247 4.61 -9.42 -25.80
CA PHE A 247 3.65 -10.48 -26.12
C PHE A 247 4.26 -11.61 -26.95
N ARG A 248 5.20 -11.33 -27.86
CA ARG A 248 5.85 -12.37 -28.68
C ARG A 248 6.92 -13.16 -27.92
N SER A 249 7.50 -12.61 -26.86
CA SER A 249 8.49 -13.29 -26.01
C SER A 249 7.92 -14.32 -25.03
N ASN A 250 6.59 -14.46 -24.94
CA ASN A 250 5.92 -15.46 -24.10
C ASN A 250 5.16 -16.49 -24.96
N PRO A 251 5.87 -17.39 -25.67
CA PRO A 251 5.22 -18.57 -26.21
C PRO A 251 4.92 -19.50 -25.03
N ARG A 252 3.65 -19.55 -24.60
CA ARG A 252 3.14 -20.73 -23.91
C ARG A 252 2.67 -21.75 -24.94
#